data_AF-A0A837I736-F1
#
_entry.id   AF-A0A837I736-F1
#
_cell.length_a   1.000
_cell.length_b   1.000
_cell.length_c   1.000
_cell.angle_alpha   90.00
_cell.angle_beta   90.00
_cell.angle_gamma   90.00
#
_symmetry.space_group_name_H-M   'P 1'
#
loop_
_entity.id
_entity.type
_entity.pdbx_description
1 polymer ?
#
loop_
_entity_poly.entity_id
_entity_poly.type
_entity_poly.pdbx_seq_one_letter_code
_entity_poly.pdbx_strand_id
1 'polypeptide(L)'
;NRKIFLIICAILILHLCIQSYPFISGNIIDSEVAGWKRRLVKIPDYWEEYSEWTDGSQKVILPLPFGSTPFNSKYNWYPNDIGNTILPMPCLLAKTNVICPNNTDKYSSILKTFANNESFDLIRLGGVDQILTQDDLELLDDREQFDWQNQGIKEFIDVTAIATFGGKLRIFPVKAEFLRPKVYVSQNIIEIDDVTGINEQSTRSLGRDGIFVYRVDSLPKIVKTNLPEISFQKHSQTEYEVSIQNISDKFVLVFNEAYNKNWDLLMQGNIISNHITVNGFANGWYVDKELICDEAPCNINLNIQFRPQKYFANTMYINIGLFLVSMLSLLIIYVKKIFSTKK
;
A
#
# COMPACT_ATOMS: atom_id res chain seq x y z
N ASN A 1 49.38 11.70 -44.26
CA ASN A 1 48.39 11.72 -43.15
C ASN A 1 47.15 10.83 -43.34
N ARG A 2 46.69 10.51 -44.55
CA ARG A 2 45.55 9.59 -44.77
C ARG A 2 45.75 8.16 -44.21
N LYS A 3 46.97 7.62 -44.30
CA LYS A 3 47.31 6.30 -43.74
C LYS A 3 47.19 6.27 -42.20
N ILE A 4 47.68 7.29 -41.52
CA ILE A 4 47.60 7.41 -40.05
C ILE A 4 46.13 7.52 -39.60
N PHE A 5 45.33 8.33 -40.29
CA PHE A 5 43.89 8.44 -40.02
C PHE A 5 43.15 7.10 -40.16
N LEU A 6 43.42 6.35 -41.25
CA LEU A 6 42.81 5.03 -41.45
C LEU A 6 43.23 4.01 -40.39
N ILE A 7 44.48 4.06 -39.93
CA ILE A 7 44.97 3.21 -38.83
C ILE A 7 44.24 3.54 -37.53
N ILE A 8 44.08 4.83 -37.20
CA ILE A 8 43.36 5.26 -35.99
C ILE A 8 41.89 4.82 -36.06
N CYS A 9 41.21 5.01 -37.21
CA CYS A 9 39.84 4.53 -37.38
C CYS A 9 39.72 3.01 -37.23
N ALA A 10 40.66 2.24 -37.79
CA ALA A 10 40.67 0.79 -37.66
C ALA A 10 40.86 0.34 -36.20
N ILE A 11 41.75 1.00 -35.45
CA ILE A 11 41.97 0.73 -34.02
C ILE A 11 40.70 1.05 -33.21
N LEU A 12 40.03 2.17 -33.48
CA LEU A 12 38.80 2.56 -32.78
C LEU A 12 37.65 1.58 -33.07
N ILE A 13 37.48 1.15 -34.32
CA ILE A 13 36.47 0.16 -34.69
C ILE A 13 36.77 -1.18 -34.01
N LEU A 14 38.03 -1.64 -34.04
CA LEU A 14 38.43 -2.88 -33.39
C LEU A 14 38.19 -2.81 -31.87
N HIS A 15 38.51 -1.68 -31.24
CA HIS A 15 38.25 -1.45 -29.83
C HIS A 15 36.75 -1.50 -29.51
N LEU A 16 35.92 -0.85 -30.34
CA LEU A 16 34.46 -0.87 -30.19
C LEU A 16 33.90 -2.29 -30.33
N CYS A 17 34.39 -3.07 -31.31
CA CYS A 17 34.00 -4.47 -31.49
C CYS A 17 34.40 -5.34 -30.30
N ILE A 18 35.60 -5.17 -29.75
CA ILE A 18 36.07 -5.90 -28.57
C ILE A 18 35.22 -5.56 -27.34
N GLN A 19 34.92 -4.27 -27.12
CA GLN A 19 34.08 -3.85 -25.98
C GLN A 19 32.61 -4.24 -26.14
N SER A 20 32.11 -4.33 -27.37
CA SER A 20 30.73 -4.72 -27.66
C SER A 20 30.54 -6.25 -27.72
N TYR A 21 31.62 -7.03 -27.79
CA TYR A 21 31.55 -8.49 -27.89
C TYR A 21 30.74 -9.15 -26.75
N PRO A 22 30.88 -8.75 -25.47
CA PRO A 22 30.01 -9.26 -24.41
C PRO A 22 28.52 -8.99 -24.66
N PHE A 23 28.17 -7.81 -25.19
CA PHE A 23 26.78 -7.41 -25.46
C PHE A 23 26.15 -8.23 -26.59
N ILE A 24 26.93 -8.55 -27.63
CA ILE A 24 26.45 -9.33 -28.78
C ILE A 24 26.46 -10.83 -28.49
N SER A 25 27.43 -11.32 -27.71
CA SER A 25 27.56 -12.75 -27.39
C SER A 25 26.57 -13.23 -26.32
N GLY A 26 25.86 -12.32 -25.64
CA GLY A 26 24.95 -12.66 -24.55
C GLY A 26 25.67 -13.05 -23.24
N ASN A 27 27.00 -13.06 -23.23
CA ASN A 27 27.84 -13.50 -22.10
C ASN A 27 28.17 -12.36 -21.10
N ILE A 28 27.38 -11.29 -21.06
CA ILE A 28 27.56 -10.22 -20.05
C ILE A 28 27.26 -10.70 -18.65
N ILE A 29 26.28 -11.59 -18.53
CA ILE A 29 25.85 -12.15 -17.26
C ILE A 29 26.51 -13.52 -17.17
N ASP A 30 27.61 -13.58 -16.42
CA ASP A 30 28.24 -14.83 -16.05
C ASP A 30 27.25 -15.67 -15.22
N SER A 31 26.82 -16.82 -15.76
CA SER A 31 25.94 -17.76 -15.08
C SER A 31 26.69 -18.62 -14.05
N GLU A 32 28.03 -18.62 -14.07
CA GLU A 32 28.89 -19.49 -13.27
C GLU A 32 29.78 -18.71 -12.29
N VAL A 33 29.21 -17.74 -11.56
CA VAL A 33 29.95 -17.09 -10.46
C VAL A 33 30.00 -18.03 -9.25
N ALA A 34 31.12 -18.74 -9.11
CA ALA A 34 31.46 -19.51 -7.92
C ALA A 34 31.71 -18.58 -6.72
N GLY A 35 30.87 -18.71 -5.68
CA GLY A 35 31.24 -18.33 -4.30
C GLY A 35 30.30 -17.38 -3.55
N TRP A 36 29.52 -16.55 -4.24
CA TRP A 36 28.66 -15.53 -3.58
C TRP A 36 27.18 -15.63 -4.03
N LYS A 37 26.80 -16.84 -4.49
CA LYS A 37 25.64 -17.24 -5.30
C LYS A 37 24.36 -16.40 -5.12
N ARG A 38 23.91 -15.80 -6.24
CA ARG A 38 22.53 -15.34 -6.43
C ARG A 38 21.59 -16.56 -6.39
N ARG A 39 20.43 -16.44 -5.73
CA ARG A 39 19.36 -17.44 -5.90
C ARG A 39 18.77 -17.24 -7.30
N LEU A 40 18.98 -18.20 -8.19
CA LEU A 40 18.15 -18.30 -9.39
C LEU A 40 16.75 -18.69 -8.89
N VAL A 41 15.87 -17.70 -8.81
CA VAL A 41 14.47 -17.90 -8.44
C VAL A 41 13.71 -18.16 -9.73
N LYS A 42 12.94 -19.26 -9.78
CA LYS A 42 12.07 -19.60 -10.90
C LYS A 42 10.64 -19.56 -10.39
N ILE A 43 9.99 -18.42 -10.56
CA ILE A 43 8.62 -18.21 -10.10
C ILE A 43 7.67 -19.13 -10.90
N PRO A 44 6.84 -19.97 -10.25
CA PRO A 44 5.81 -20.76 -10.92
C PRO A 44 4.72 -19.90 -11.58
N ASP A 45 4.15 -20.36 -12.69
CA ASP A 45 3.15 -19.62 -13.47
C ASP A 45 1.93 -19.17 -12.64
N TYR A 46 1.51 -19.96 -11.65
CA TYR A 46 0.36 -19.61 -10.79
C TYR A 46 0.57 -18.34 -9.93
N TRP A 47 1.83 -17.92 -9.73
CA TRP A 47 2.13 -16.64 -9.08
C TRP A 47 1.97 -15.45 -10.03
N GLU A 48 2.16 -15.66 -11.34
CA GLU A 48 1.83 -14.69 -12.38
C GLU A 48 0.32 -14.55 -12.52
N GLU A 49 -0.42 -15.67 -12.52
CA GLU A 49 -1.89 -15.66 -12.47
C GLU A 49 -2.42 -14.88 -11.25
N TYR A 50 -1.82 -15.09 -10.07
CA TYR A 50 -2.14 -14.31 -8.87
C TYR A 50 -1.84 -12.81 -9.06
N SER A 51 -0.69 -12.46 -9.64
CA SER A 51 -0.31 -11.08 -9.92
C SER A 51 -1.33 -10.39 -10.82
N GLU A 52 -1.73 -11.05 -11.91
CA GLU A 52 -2.74 -10.55 -12.84
C GLU A 52 -4.12 -10.42 -12.19
N TRP A 53 -4.53 -11.41 -11.40
CA TRP A 53 -5.83 -11.37 -10.72
C TRP A 53 -5.94 -10.23 -9.70
N THR A 54 -4.83 -9.90 -9.02
CA THR A 54 -4.83 -8.80 -8.05
C THR A 54 -4.83 -7.41 -8.69
N ASP A 55 -4.58 -7.31 -9.99
CA ASP A 55 -4.50 -6.06 -10.73
C ASP A 55 -5.83 -5.30 -10.68
N GLY A 56 -5.79 -4.03 -10.24
CA GLY A 56 -6.97 -3.17 -10.16
C GLY A 56 -8.00 -3.53 -9.06
N SER A 57 -7.80 -4.59 -8.27
CA SER A 57 -8.75 -4.99 -7.21
C SER A 57 -8.89 -3.95 -6.09
N GLN A 58 -7.81 -3.22 -5.80
CA GLN A 58 -7.67 -2.27 -4.69
C GLN A 58 -8.00 -2.84 -3.30
N LYS A 59 -8.05 -4.17 -3.19
CA LYS A 59 -8.35 -4.88 -1.95
C LYS A 59 -7.11 -5.02 -1.10
N VAL A 60 -7.30 -4.97 0.22
CA VAL A 60 -6.24 -5.25 1.19
C VAL A 60 -6.18 -6.74 1.46
N ILE A 61 -5.08 -7.37 1.07
CA ILE A 61 -4.83 -8.81 1.26
C ILE A 61 -3.90 -9.00 2.45
N LEU A 62 -4.29 -9.84 3.41
CA LEU A 62 -3.43 -10.35 4.46
C LEU A 62 -2.93 -11.76 4.10
N PRO A 63 -1.64 -11.94 3.78
CA PRO A 63 -1.07 -13.26 3.58
C PRO A 63 -0.85 -13.97 4.91
N LEU A 64 -1.11 -15.29 4.93
CA LEU A 64 -0.72 -16.17 6.05
C LEU A 64 0.59 -16.91 5.76
N PRO A 65 1.45 -17.11 6.78
CA PRO A 65 1.32 -16.54 8.12
C PRO A 65 1.64 -15.03 8.17
N PHE A 66 0.97 -14.31 9.07
CA PHE A 66 1.33 -12.93 9.42
C PHE A 66 2.16 -12.87 10.71
N GLY A 67 2.94 -11.79 10.89
CA GLY A 67 3.77 -11.58 12.08
C GLY A 67 5.10 -12.36 12.09
N SER A 68 5.31 -13.27 11.14
CA SER A 68 6.59 -13.95 10.90
C SER A 68 7.53 -13.10 10.03
N THR A 69 8.84 -13.22 10.26
CA THR A 69 9.80 -12.59 9.33
C THR A 69 9.82 -13.37 8.01
N PRO A 70 10.06 -12.72 6.85
CA PRO A 70 10.15 -13.42 5.57
C PRO A 70 11.25 -14.50 5.55
N PHE A 71 12.20 -14.46 6.50
CA PHE A 71 13.29 -15.42 6.62
C PHE A 71 12.90 -16.71 7.36
N ASN A 72 11.74 -16.77 8.03
CA ASN A 72 11.28 -17.98 8.74
C ASN A 72 10.51 -18.96 7.83
N SER A 73 10.39 -18.65 6.55
CA SER A 73 9.63 -19.44 5.59
C SER A 73 10.35 -19.54 4.26
N LYS A 74 10.21 -20.68 3.59
CA LYS A 74 10.81 -20.97 2.30
C LYS A 74 9.76 -21.53 1.36
N TYR A 75 9.68 -20.99 0.15
CA TYR A 75 8.83 -21.55 -0.89
C TYR A 75 9.43 -22.86 -1.40
N ASN A 76 8.67 -23.96 -1.34
CA ASN A 76 9.11 -25.28 -1.77
C ASN A 76 8.50 -25.64 -3.14
N TRP A 77 8.87 -24.87 -4.16
CA TRP A 77 8.38 -25.05 -5.53
C TRP A 77 9.08 -26.20 -6.26
N TYR A 78 10.36 -26.43 -5.97
CA TYR A 78 11.19 -27.44 -6.63
C TYR A 78 12.02 -28.26 -5.63
N PRO A 79 12.31 -29.55 -5.91
CA PRO A 79 12.95 -30.47 -4.96
C PRO A 79 14.40 -30.14 -4.52
N ASN A 80 15.17 -29.41 -5.33
CA ASN A 80 16.62 -29.23 -5.14
C ASN A 80 17.00 -27.83 -4.63
N ASP A 81 16.06 -27.07 -4.09
CA ASP A 81 16.22 -25.66 -3.67
C ASP A 81 16.58 -24.64 -4.76
N ILE A 82 17.09 -25.10 -5.90
CA ILE A 82 17.28 -24.30 -7.11
C ILE A 82 15.90 -23.90 -7.62
N GLY A 83 15.68 -22.60 -7.80
CA GLY A 83 14.38 -22.04 -8.19
C GLY A 83 13.53 -21.55 -7.02
N ASN A 84 13.79 -22.00 -5.78
CA ASN A 84 13.04 -21.64 -4.58
C ASN A 84 13.49 -20.29 -4.00
N THR A 85 12.66 -19.68 -3.14
CA THR A 85 12.94 -18.37 -2.53
C THR A 85 12.44 -18.28 -1.09
N ILE A 86 12.96 -17.29 -0.35
CA ILE A 86 12.44 -16.86 0.96
C ILE A 86 11.89 -15.43 0.89
N LEU A 87 11.87 -14.86 -0.33
CA LEU A 87 11.36 -13.51 -0.53
C LEU A 87 9.84 -13.53 -0.38
N PRO A 88 9.23 -12.47 0.19
CA PRO A 88 7.79 -12.44 0.44
C PRO A 88 7.02 -12.26 -0.87
N MET A 89 6.68 -13.37 -1.53
CA MET A 89 6.09 -13.36 -2.88
C MET A 89 4.77 -12.59 -3.00
N PRO A 90 3.82 -12.68 -2.04
CA PRO A 90 2.62 -11.84 -2.05
C PRO A 90 2.94 -10.35 -2.17
N CYS A 91 3.99 -9.90 -1.49
CA CYS A 91 4.41 -8.50 -1.46
C CYS A 91 5.12 -8.04 -2.73
N LEU A 92 5.78 -8.97 -3.42
CA LEU A 92 6.54 -8.68 -4.64
C LEU A 92 5.69 -8.72 -5.89
N LEU A 93 4.69 -9.61 -5.94
CA LEU A 93 3.94 -9.89 -7.16
C LEU A 93 2.52 -9.34 -7.15
N ALA A 94 1.91 -9.10 -5.99
CA ALA A 94 0.58 -8.52 -5.98
C ALA A 94 0.58 -7.11 -6.55
N LYS A 95 -0.44 -6.81 -7.35
CA LYS A 95 -0.72 -5.47 -7.88
C LYS A 95 -1.85 -4.78 -7.11
N THR A 96 -1.94 -5.08 -5.82
CA THR A 96 -2.89 -4.48 -4.87
C THR A 96 -2.23 -4.27 -3.52
N ASN A 97 -2.97 -3.71 -2.57
CA ASN A 97 -2.51 -3.52 -1.20
C ASN A 97 -2.32 -4.88 -0.52
N VAL A 98 -1.08 -5.23 -0.17
CA VAL A 98 -0.77 -6.44 0.60
C VAL A 98 -0.14 -6.03 1.92
N ILE A 99 -0.63 -6.61 3.01
CA ILE A 99 -0.03 -6.45 4.33
C ILE A 99 1.25 -7.27 4.39
N CYS A 100 2.38 -6.58 4.50
CA CYS A 100 3.70 -7.17 4.40
C CYS A 100 4.54 -6.84 5.63
N PRO A 101 5.17 -7.83 6.28
CA PRO A 101 6.14 -7.55 7.31
C PRO A 101 7.36 -6.87 6.69
N ASN A 102 7.63 -5.64 7.11
CA ASN A 102 8.85 -4.89 6.80
C ASN A 102 9.57 -4.52 8.10
N ASN A 103 10.81 -5.01 8.26
CA ASN A 103 11.61 -4.81 9.47
C ASN A 103 11.91 -3.33 9.81
N THR A 104 11.59 -2.39 8.93
CA THR A 104 11.79 -0.95 9.15
C THR A 104 10.52 -0.19 9.55
N ASP A 105 9.34 -0.82 9.54
CA ASP A 105 8.06 -0.14 9.80
C ASP A 105 7.50 -0.49 11.19
N LYS A 106 6.92 0.51 11.87
CA LYS A 106 6.11 0.37 13.09
C LYS A 106 4.98 -0.64 12.89
N TYR A 107 4.46 -0.76 11.67
CA TYR A 107 3.40 -1.69 11.35
C TYR A 107 3.80 -3.16 11.58
N SER A 108 5.05 -3.53 11.33
CA SER A 108 5.52 -4.90 11.59
C SER A 108 5.52 -5.25 13.07
N SER A 109 5.80 -4.29 13.94
CA SER A 109 5.66 -4.48 15.38
C SER A 109 4.19 -4.73 15.75
N ILE A 110 3.24 -4.06 15.09
CA ILE A 110 1.80 -4.28 15.30
C ILE A 110 1.41 -5.70 14.86
N LEU A 111 1.83 -6.13 13.66
CA LEU A 111 1.60 -7.50 13.17
C LEU A 111 2.16 -8.55 14.12
N LYS A 112 3.38 -8.31 14.63
CA LYS A 112 4.04 -9.21 15.58
C LYS A 112 3.30 -9.26 16.91
N THR A 113 2.82 -8.12 17.43
CA THR A 113 2.01 -8.10 18.66
C THR A 113 0.73 -8.90 18.51
N PHE A 114 -0.02 -8.75 17.41
CA PHE A 114 -1.23 -9.54 17.18
C PHE A 114 -0.94 -11.03 17.04
N ALA A 115 0.14 -11.39 16.34
CA ALA A 115 0.56 -12.78 16.21
C ALA A 115 0.97 -13.39 17.57
N ASN A 116 1.78 -12.69 18.35
CA ASN A 116 2.23 -13.13 19.68
C ASN A 116 1.08 -13.26 20.70
N ASN A 117 0.05 -12.44 20.56
CA ASN A 117 -1.13 -12.46 21.43
C ASN A 117 -2.24 -13.36 20.88
N GLU A 118 -1.99 -14.14 19.83
CA GLU A 118 -2.98 -15.02 19.19
C GLU A 118 -4.31 -14.29 18.91
N SER A 119 -4.22 -13.08 18.35
CA SER A 119 -5.38 -12.25 18.05
C SER A 119 -5.52 -11.96 16.55
N PHE A 120 -6.75 -12.12 16.06
CA PHE A 120 -7.15 -11.78 14.68
C PHE A 120 -7.81 -10.40 14.58
N ASP A 121 -7.76 -9.58 15.63
CA ASP A 121 -8.37 -8.24 15.63
C ASP A 121 -7.77 -7.33 14.55
N LEU A 122 -6.53 -7.61 14.13
CA LEU A 122 -5.90 -7.00 12.96
C LEU A 122 -6.76 -7.09 11.69
N ILE A 123 -7.54 -8.16 11.50
CA ILE A 123 -8.42 -8.30 10.32
C ILE A 123 -9.40 -7.13 10.26
N ARG A 124 -10.01 -6.81 11.41
CA ARG A 124 -10.95 -5.70 11.55
C ARG A 124 -10.21 -4.37 11.53
N LEU A 125 -9.18 -4.23 12.35
CA LEU A 125 -8.51 -2.95 12.59
C LEU A 125 -7.67 -2.51 11.40
N GLY A 126 -7.00 -3.45 10.74
CA GLY A 126 -6.11 -3.28 9.58
C GLY A 126 -6.82 -3.10 8.24
N GLY A 127 -8.16 -3.08 8.23
CA GLY A 127 -8.92 -2.90 6.99
C GLY A 127 -8.75 -4.05 6.00
N VAL A 128 -8.60 -5.28 6.48
CA VAL A 128 -8.36 -6.45 5.65
C VAL A 128 -9.64 -6.83 4.90
N ASP A 129 -9.57 -6.85 3.57
CA ASP A 129 -10.67 -7.30 2.72
C ASP A 129 -10.62 -8.81 2.47
N GLN A 130 -9.41 -9.36 2.37
CA GLN A 130 -9.16 -10.71 1.87
C GLN A 130 -7.98 -11.36 2.59
N ILE A 131 -8.04 -12.68 2.73
CA ILE A 131 -6.98 -13.51 3.28
C ILE A 131 -6.38 -14.37 2.17
N LEU A 132 -5.06 -14.38 2.06
CA LEU A 132 -4.32 -15.30 1.18
C LEU A 132 -3.72 -16.44 2.01
N THR A 133 -4.14 -17.67 1.72
CA THR A 133 -3.52 -18.89 2.26
C THR A 133 -2.57 -19.49 1.23
N GLN A 134 -1.45 -20.05 1.69
CA GLN A 134 -0.36 -20.55 0.86
C GLN A 134 0.02 -21.98 1.28
N ASP A 135 -0.14 -22.97 0.40
CA ASP A 135 0.30 -24.36 0.62
C ASP A 135 1.67 -24.67 -0.01
N ASP A 136 2.30 -23.68 -0.65
CA ASP A 136 3.63 -23.78 -1.25
C ASP A 136 4.75 -23.25 -0.33
N LEU A 137 4.38 -22.90 0.90
CA LEU A 137 5.27 -22.41 1.94
C LEU A 137 5.69 -23.54 2.88
N GLU A 138 6.99 -23.71 3.06
CA GLU A 138 7.58 -24.55 4.10
C GLU A 138 8.12 -23.65 5.21
N LEU A 139 7.59 -23.84 6.43
CA LEU A 139 8.01 -23.08 7.60
C LEU A 139 9.26 -23.71 8.21
N LEU A 140 10.28 -22.88 8.39
CA LEU A 140 11.55 -23.27 8.99
C LEU A 140 11.44 -23.28 10.51
N ASP A 141 10.71 -22.31 11.07
CA ASP A 141 10.38 -22.15 12.49
C ASP A 141 8.88 -21.79 12.64
N ASP A 142 8.32 -21.88 13.86
CA ASP A 142 6.98 -21.38 14.21
C ASP A 142 5.74 -22.13 13.64
N ARG A 143 5.80 -23.47 13.51
CA ARG A 143 4.65 -24.28 13.04
C ARG A 143 3.37 -24.10 13.87
N GLU A 144 3.51 -23.97 15.19
CA GLU A 144 2.38 -23.79 16.11
C GLU A 144 1.59 -22.51 15.80
N GLN A 145 2.28 -21.40 15.55
CA GLN A 145 1.66 -20.15 15.16
C GLN A 145 0.90 -20.30 13.84
N PHE A 146 1.47 -20.99 12.85
CA PHE A 146 0.81 -21.21 11.57
C PHE A 146 -0.42 -22.11 11.67
N ASP A 147 -0.34 -23.17 12.46
CA ASP A 147 -1.45 -24.08 12.71
C ASP A 147 -2.61 -23.34 13.40
N TRP A 148 -2.30 -22.53 14.43
CA TRP A 148 -3.26 -21.63 15.06
C TRP A 148 -3.88 -20.65 14.05
N GLN A 149 -3.06 -19.99 13.21
CA GLN A 149 -3.55 -19.05 12.20
C GLN A 149 -4.51 -19.73 11.21
N ASN A 150 -4.13 -20.89 10.67
CA ASN A 150 -4.94 -21.63 9.70
C ASN A 150 -6.27 -22.15 10.27
N GLN A 151 -6.30 -22.47 11.57
CA GLN A 151 -7.52 -22.91 12.24
C GLN A 151 -8.42 -21.72 12.60
N GLY A 152 -7.85 -20.72 13.28
CA GLY A 152 -8.61 -19.58 13.80
C GLY A 152 -9.13 -18.65 12.70
N ILE A 153 -8.43 -18.52 11.58
CA ILE A 153 -8.85 -17.63 10.49
C ILE A 153 -10.20 -18.02 9.88
N LYS A 154 -10.60 -19.29 10.00
CA LYS A 154 -11.87 -19.84 9.46
C LYS A 154 -13.10 -19.18 10.08
N GLU A 155 -12.99 -18.60 11.27
CA GLU A 155 -14.05 -17.81 11.87
C GLU A 155 -14.30 -16.51 11.10
N PHE A 156 -13.25 -15.93 10.49
CA PHE A 156 -13.25 -14.59 9.90
C PHE A 156 -13.50 -14.54 8.40
N ILE A 157 -13.37 -15.67 7.71
CA ILE A 157 -13.45 -15.76 6.25
C ILE A 157 -14.65 -16.58 5.78
N ASP A 158 -15.09 -16.35 4.55
CA ASP A 158 -16.08 -17.23 3.92
C ASP A 158 -15.51 -18.64 3.69
N VAL A 159 -16.41 -19.63 3.62
CA VAL A 159 -16.06 -21.05 3.43
C VAL A 159 -15.47 -21.29 2.04
N THR A 160 -15.86 -20.48 1.05
CA THR A 160 -15.47 -20.66 -0.35
C THR A 160 -14.42 -19.63 -0.75
N ALA A 161 -13.32 -20.10 -1.31
CA ALA A 161 -12.31 -19.22 -1.90
C ALA A 161 -12.89 -18.52 -3.15
N ILE A 162 -12.63 -17.23 -3.27
CA ILE A 162 -13.01 -16.42 -4.45
C ILE A 162 -12.03 -16.58 -5.60
N ALA A 163 -10.81 -17.04 -5.31
CA ALA A 163 -9.79 -17.36 -6.31
C ALA A 163 -8.87 -18.47 -5.80
N THR A 164 -8.34 -19.26 -6.74
CA THR A 164 -7.37 -20.32 -6.46
C THR A 164 -6.38 -20.41 -7.61
N PHE A 165 -5.10 -20.51 -7.31
CA PHE A 165 -4.02 -20.52 -8.31
C PHE A 165 -3.10 -21.72 -8.07
N GLY A 166 -2.85 -22.50 -9.12
CA GLY A 166 -1.99 -23.70 -9.07
C GLY A 166 -2.41 -24.76 -8.04
N GLY A 167 -3.61 -24.66 -7.46
CA GLY A 167 -4.03 -25.47 -6.30
C GLY A 167 -3.23 -25.21 -5.02
N LYS A 168 -2.42 -24.14 -4.97
CA LYS A 168 -1.50 -23.80 -3.86
C LYS A 168 -1.85 -22.50 -3.17
N LEU A 169 -2.36 -21.53 -3.93
CA LEU A 169 -2.76 -20.24 -3.41
C LEU A 169 -4.28 -20.18 -3.39
N ARG A 170 -4.86 -19.70 -2.29
CA ARG A 170 -6.31 -19.51 -2.18
C ARG A 170 -6.61 -18.18 -1.52
N ILE A 171 -7.54 -17.45 -2.11
CA ILE A 171 -7.99 -16.16 -1.56
C ILE A 171 -9.40 -16.31 -1.04
N PHE A 172 -9.58 -15.94 0.22
CA PHE A 172 -10.88 -15.94 0.87
C PHE A 172 -11.30 -14.51 1.20
N PRO A 173 -12.56 -14.13 0.93
CA PRO A 173 -13.08 -12.86 1.38
C PRO A 173 -13.30 -12.91 2.90
N VAL A 174 -13.04 -11.79 3.57
CA VAL A 174 -13.41 -11.60 4.98
C VAL A 174 -14.92 -11.43 5.07
N LYS A 175 -15.56 -12.07 6.06
CA LYS A 175 -17.01 -11.96 6.28
C LYS A 175 -17.43 -10.51 6.50
N ALA A 176 -18.59 -10.14 5.98
CA ALA A 176 -19.09 -8.77 6.02
C ALA A 176 -19.23 -8.17 7.44
N GLU A 177 -19.45 -9.00 8.47
CA GLU A 177 -19.48 -8.52 9.86
C GLU A 177 -18.13 -7.94 10.35
N PHE A 178 -17.01 -8.40 9.78
CA PHE A 178 -15.65 -8.02 10.17
C PHE A 178 -15.02 -6.95 9.29
N LEU A 179 -15.64 -6.65 8.14
CA LEU A 179 -15.18 -5.57 7.26
C LEU A 179 -15.43 -4.19 7.90
N ARG A 180 -14.46 -3.29 7.76
CA ARG A 180 -14.61 -1.88 8.11
C ARG A 180 -14.86 -1.03 6.87
N PRO A 181 -15.77 -0.04 6.95
CA PRO A 181 -15.96 0.92 5.86
C PRO A 181 -14.66 1.69 5.56
N LYS A 182 -14.56 2.19 4.32
CA LYS A 182 -13.40 2.99 3.90
C LYS A 182 -13.31 4.32 4.66
N VAL A 183 -14.46 4.92 4.92
CA VAL A 183 -14.62 6.11 5.75
C VAL A 183 -15.66 5.82 6.81
N TYR A 184 -15.33 6.07 8.08
CA TYR A 184 -16.26 5.90 9.20
C TYR A 184 -15.93 6.88 10.32
N VAL A 185 -16.83 7.02 11.29
CA VAL A 185 -16.61 7.84 12.49
C VAL A 185 -16.48 6.96 13.73
N SER A 186 -15.73 7.45 14.72
CA SER A 186 -15.58 6.78 16.00
C SER A 186 -15.63 7.75 17.17
N GLN A 187 -16.28 7.32 18.24
CA GLN A 187 -16.19 7.92 19.58
C GLN A 187 -15.68 6.94 20.63
N ASN A 188 -15.42 5.68 20.25
CA ASN A 188 -14.88 4.65 21.12
C ASN A 188 -13.37 4.55 20.88
N ILE A 189 -12.59 5.31 21.65
CA ILE A 189 -11.16 5.49 21.42
C ILE A 189 -10.38 4.94 22.59
N ILE A 190 -9.43 4.06 22.29
CA ILE A 190 -8.44 3.58 23.24
C ILE A 190 -7.12 4.29 22.96
N GLU A 191 -6.61 4.99 23.96
CA GLU A 191 -5.28 5.59 23.90
C GLU A 191 -4.23 4.59 24.36
N ILE A 192 -3.24 4.34 23.51
CA ILE A 192 -2.11 3.44 23.82
C ILE A 192 -0.81 4.23 23.86
N ASP A 193 0.07 3.91 24.82
CA ASP A 193 1.38 4.56 24.92
C ASP A 193 2.33 4.10 23.80
N ASP A 194 2.31 2.80 23.49
CA ASP A 194 3.07 2.20 22.42
C ASP A 194 2.36 0.95 21.84
N VAL A 195 3.01 0.30 20.87
CA VAL A 195 2.51 -0.91 20.21
C VAL A 195 2.37 -2.11 21.17
N THR A 196 3.11 -2.12 22.28
CA THR A 196 3.04 -3.20 23.29
C THR A 196 1.83 -3.03 24.22
N GLY A 197 1.28 -1.81 24.31
CA GLY A 197 0.07 -1.49 25.05
C GLY A 197 -1.23 -2.06 24.43
N ILE A 198 -1.16 -2.70 23.26
CA ILE A 198 -2.29 -3.41 22.65
C ILE A 198 -2.52 -4.72 23.41
N ASN A 199 -3.16 -4.65 24.57
CA ASN A 199 -3.56 -5.84 25.32
C ASN A 199 -4.83 -6.46 24.71
N GLU A 200 -4.97 -7.78 24.77
CA GLU A 200 -6.07 -8.51 24.12
C GLU A 200 -7.46 -8.07 24.61
N GLN A 201 -7.58 -7.71 25.90
CA GLN A 201 -8.84 -7.24 26.48
C GLN A 201 -9.26 -5.86 25.94
N SER A 202 -8.29 -4.98 25.65
CA SER A 202 -8.51 -3.65 25.10
C SER A 202 -9.01 -3.74 23.67
N THR A 203 -8.47 -4.63 22.84
CA THR A 203 -8.92 -4.76 21.43
C THR A 203 -10.28 -5.40 21.31
N ARG A 204 -10.61 -6.40 22.14
CA ARG A 204 -11.95 -6.99 22.21
C ARG A 204 -13.03 -5.95 22.57
N SER A 205 -12.67 -4.90 23.31
CA SER A 205 -13.58 -3.80 23.68
C SER A 205 -13.82 -2.76 22.57
N LEU A 206 -13.03 -2.78 21.49
CA LEU A 206 -13.14 -1.81 20.40
C LEU A 206 -14.42 -2.00 19.55
N GLY A 207 -15.05 -3.16 19.56
CA GLY A 207 -16.27 -3.37 18.78
C GLY A 207 -16.08 -3.05 17.29
N ARG A 208 -17.17 -2.64 16.61
CA ARG A 208 -17.17 -2.41 15.15
C ARG A 208 -16.62 -1.03 14.76
N ASP A 209 -16.86 -0.04 15.59
CA ASP A 209 -16.55 1.38 15.38
C ASP A 209 -15.36 1.88 16.20
N GLY A 210 -14.90 1.14 17.22
CA GLY A 210 -13.82 1.59 18.07
C GLY A 210 -12.46 1.54 17.39
N ILE A 211 -11.58 2.43 17.83
CA ILE A 211 -10.24 2.62 17.30
C ILE A 211 -9.23 2.73 18.42
N PHE A 212 -7.96 2.53 18.11
CA PHE A 212 -6.88 2.97 18.98
C PHE A 212 -6.06 4.08 18.34
N VAL A 213 -5.53 4.95 19.19
CA VAL A 213 -4.62 6.03 18.81
C VAL A 213 -3.43 6.02 19.76
N TYR A 214 -2.25 6.41 19.27
CA TYR A 214 -1.14 6.64 20.18
C TYR A 214 -1.45 7.84 21.08
N ARG A 215 -1.11 7.75 22.37
CA ARG A 215 -1.35 8.82 23.32
C ARG A 215 -0.65 10.09 22.84
N VAL A 216 -1.44 11.14 22.68
CA VAL A 216 -0.97 12.49 22.39
C VAL A 216 -1.63 13.38 23.43
N ASP A 217 -0.83 13.89 24.37
CA ASP A 217 -1.32 14.64 25.54
C ASP A 217 -2.17 15.89 25.18
N SER A 218 -2.13 16.34 23.92
CA SER A 218 -2.86 17.50 23.42
C SER A 218 -4.23 17.18 22.78
N LEU A 219 -4.65 15.91 22.69
CA LEU A 219 -5.94 15.57 22.07
C LEU A 219 -7.10 15.75 23.07
N PRO A 220 -8.22 16.38 22.66
CA PRO A 220 -9.34 16.59 23.57
C PRO A 220 -10.08 15.28 23.85
N LYS A 221 -10.53 15.09 25.09
CA LYS A 221 -11.33 13.91 25.47
C LYS A 221 -12.65 13.89 24.71
N ILE A 222 -12.97 12.76 24.09
CA ILE A 222 -14.26 12.52 23.44
C ILE A 222 -15.21 11.87 24.45
N VAL A 223 -16.38 12.49 24.62
CA VAL A 223 -17.48 11.91 25.40
C VAL A 223 -18.34 11.09 24.44
N LYS A 224 -18.60 9.83 24.79
CA LYS A 224 -19.45 8.96 23.98
C LYS A 224 -20.87 9.49 23.96
N THR A 225 -21.38 9.78 22.76
CA THR A 225 -22.74 10.28 22.52
C THR A 225 -23.39 9.46 21.40
N ASN A 226 -24.44 9.99 20.75
CA ASN A 226 -25.00 9.37 19.57
C ASN A 226 -24.00 9.52 18.42
N LEU A 227 -23.56 8.38 17.88
CA LEU A 227 -22.58 8.37 16.80
C LEU A 227 -23.20 8.99 15.53
N PRO A 228 -22.53 9.97 14.89
CA PRO A 228 -23.04 10.56 13.65
C PRO A 228 -23.21 9.52 12.55
N GLU A 229 -24.23 9.69 11.72
CA GLU A 229 -24.40 8.87 10.52
C GLU A 229 -23.45 9.38 9.42
N ILE A 230 -22.78 8.47 8.73
CA ILE A 230 -21.78 8.81 7.73
C ILE A 230 -22.00 8.04 6.43
N SER A 231 -21.82 8.74 5.31
CA SER A 231 -21.72 8.16 3.99
C SER A 231 -20.57 8.82 3.23
N PHE A 232 -20.05 8.14 2.20
CA PHE A 232 -18.98 8.69 1.38
C PHE A 232 -19.18 8.32 -0.08
N GLN A 233 -18.69 9.20 -0.96
CA GLN A 233 -18.58 8.97 -2.39
C GLN A 233 -17.11 9.09 -2.80
N LYS A 234 -16.60 8.05 -3.47
CA LYS A 234 -15.27 8.07 -4.08
C LYS A 234 -15.36 8.77 -5.43
N HIS A 235 -14.68 9.91 -5.57
CA HIS A 235 -14.57 10.61 -6.86
C HIS A 235 -13.34 10.12 -7.63
N SER A 236 -12.23 9.87 -6.92
CA SER A 236 -11.01 9.30 -7.50
C SER A 236 -10.20 8.54 -6.43
N GLN A 237 -9.01 8.05 -6.79
CA GLN A 237 -8.08 7.48 -5.82
C GLN A 237 -7.58 8.49 -4.78
N THR A 238 -7.65 9.78 -5.12
CA THR A 238 -7.05 10.89 -4.38
C THR A 238 -8.11 11.87 -3.86
N GLU A 239 -9.40 11.56 -4.02
CA GLU A 239 -10.49 12.46 -3.68
C GLU A 239 -11.76 11.70 -3.29
N TYR A 240 -12.28 12.04 -2.11
CA TYR A 240 -13.50 11.47 -1.54
C TYR A 240 -14.35 12.60 -0.97
N GLU A 241 -15.65 12.50 -1.15
CA GLU A 241 -16.64 13.34 -0.51
C GLU A 241 -17.31 12.56 0.61
N VAL A 242 -17.49 13.20 1.76
CA VAL A 242 -17.98 12.59 2.99
C VAL A 242 -19.14 13.42 3.51
N SER A 243 -20.31 12.80 3.66
CA SER A 243 -21.49 13.42 4.24
C SER A 243 -21.73 12.86 5.62
N ILE A 244 -21.79 13.74 6.62
CA ILE A 244 -21.98 13.37 8.03
C ILE A 244 -23.25 14.06 8.55
N GLN A 245 -24.13 13.28 9.16
CA GLN A 245 -25.43 13.73 9.66
C GLN A 245 -25.51 13.57 11.19
N ASN A 246 -26.34 14.39 11.82
CA ASN A 246 -26.66 14.33 13.26
C ASN A 246 -25.42 14.50 14.18
N ILE A 247 -24.51 15.42 13.83
CA ILE A 247 -23.32 15.68 14.63
C ILE A 247 -23.69 16.40 15.93
N SER A 248 -23.59 15.72 17.06
CA SER A 248 -23.90 16.29 18.39
C SER A 248 -22.68 16.62 19.24
N ASP A 249 -21.56 15.93 19.00
CA ASP A 249 -20.33 16.01 19.81
C ASP A 249 -19.11 15.66 18.96
N LYS A 250 -17.93 15.75 19.57
CA LYS A 250 -16.62 15.46 18.97
C LYS A 250 -16.51 13.99 18.56
N PHE A 251 -15.75 13.72 17.51
CA PHE A 251 -15.50 12.38 17.00
C PHE A 251 -14.18 12.31 16.24
N VAL A 252 -13.70 11.10 15.98
CA VAL A 252 -12.61 10.87 15.03
C VAL A 252 -13.21 10.41 13.71
N LEU A 253 -12.97 11.18 12.65
CA LEU A 253 -13.20 10.74 11.28
C LEU A 253 -12.04 9.84 10.87
N VAL A 254 -12.31 8.61 10.50
CA VAL A 254 -11.30 7.65 10.05
C VAL A 254 -11.39 7.48 8.55
N PHE A 255 -10.24 7.58 7.88
CA PHE A 255 -10.06 7.18 6.51
C PHE A 255 -9.11 5.98 6.48
N ASN A 256 -9.69 4.81 6.22
CA ASN A 256 -9.05 3.50 6.29
C ASN A 256 -8.15 3.24 5.06
N GLU A 257 -7.21 4.17 4.86
CA GLU A 257 -6.07 4.12 3.95
C GLU A 257 -4.80 4.36 4.73
N ALA A 258 -3.69 3.84 4.21
CA ALA A 258 -2.36 4.05 4.79
C ALA A 258 -2.07 5.54 5.04
N TYR A 259 -1.57 5.82 6.23
CA TYR A 259 -1.35 7.15 6.77
C TYR A 259 -0.36 7.91 5.88
N ASN A 260 -0.76 9.10 5.47
CA ASN A 260 0.13 10.00 4.77
C ASN A 260 -0.23 11.44 5.14
N LYS A 261 0.74 12.19 5.66
CA LYS A 261 0.60 13.60 6.07
C LYS A 261 0.06 14.55 4.99
N ASN A 262 0.04 14.11 3.73
CA ASN A 262 -0.43 14.90 2.61
C ASN A 262 -1.91 14.63 2.25
N TRP A 263 -2.60 13.75 2.97
CA TRP A 263 -4.06 13.70 2.99
C TRP A 263 -4.60 14.86 3.84
N ASP A 264 -5.46 15.67 3.23
CA ASP A 264 -6.13 16.78 3.90
C ASP A 264 -7.62 16.49 4.01
N LEU A 265 -8.22 16.90 5.14
CA LEU A 265 -9.66 16.99 5.32
C LEU A 265 -10.07 18.45 5.14
N LEU A 266 -11.00 18.72 4.24
CA LEU A 266 -11.42 20.08 3.88
C LEU A 266 -12.90 20.30 4.17
N MET A 267 -13.21 21.47 4.72
CA MET A 267 -14.56 22.01 4.82
C MET A 267 -14.62 23.33 4.08
N GLN A 268 -15.46 23.43 3.06
CA GLN A 268 -15.60 24.63 2.22
C GLN A 268 -14.24 25.16 1.70
N GLY A 269 -13.29 24.26 1.43
CA GLY A 269 -11.94 24.59 0.95
C GLY A 269 -10.91 24.90 2.04
N ASN A 270 -11.30 25.01 3.31
CA ASN A 270 -10.40 25.20 4.44
C ASN A 270 -9.96 23.86 5.04
N ILE A 271 -8.67 23.73 5.37
CA ILE A 271 -8.12 22.50 5.96
C ILE A 271 -8.53 22.40 7.42
N ILE A 272 -9.13 21.28 7.80
CA ILE A 272 -9.34 20.89 9.19
C ILE A 272 -8.03 20.28 9.71
N SER A 273 -7.44 20.93 10.71
CA SER A 273 -6.23 20.46 11.41
C SER A 273 -6.54 19.25 12.31
N ASN A 274 -5.54 18.70 13.00
CA ASN A 274 -5.66 17.51 13.88
C ASN A 274 -5.69 16.16 13.15
N HIS A 275 -4.87 16.04 12.09
CA HIS A 275 -4.58 14.77 11.43
C HIS A 275 -3.72 13.87 12.33
N ILE A 276 -4.15 12.63 12.51
CA ILE A 276 -3.57 11.63 13.40
C ILE A 276 -3.48 10.26 12.71
N THR A 277 -2.62 9.40 13.25
CA THR A 277 -2.58 7.99 12.85
C THR A 277 -3.54 7.18 13.71
N VAL A 278 -4.48 6.49 13.05
CA VAL A 278 -5.49 5.64 13.68
C VAL A 278 -5.13 4.17 13.44
N ASN A 279 -5.34 3.31 14.44
CA ASN A 279 -5.03 1.88 14.38
C ASN A 279 -3.57 1.57 13.98
N GLY A 280 -2.67 2.54 14.21
CA GLY A 280 -1.26 2.43 13.88
C GLY A 280 -0.88 2.50 12.41
N PHE A 281 -1.85 2.63 11.48
CA PHE A 281 -1.56 2.77 10.05
C PHE A 281 -2.52 3.68 9.29
N ALA A 282 -3.74 3.91 9.75
CA ALA A 282 -4.77 4.61 8.99
C ALA A 282 -4.70 6.13 9.20
N ASN A 283 -5.29 6.87 8.26
CA ASN A 283 -5.51 8.31 8.43
C ASN A 283 -6.72 8.54 9.35
N GLY A 284 -6.65 9.54 10.21
CA GLY A 284 -7.84 10.04 10.89
C GLY A 284 -7.71 11.50 11.31
N TRP A 285 -8.84 12.13 11.59
CA TRP A 285 -8.89 13.53 12.03
C TRP A 285 -9.76 13.64 13.26
N TYR A 286 -9.25 14.36 14.26
CA TYR A 286 -10.07 14.77 15.39
C TYR A 286 -10.96 15.94 14.96
N VAL A 287 -12.27 15.71 14.94
CA VAL A 287 -13.25 16.71 14.51
C VAL A 287 -14.03 17.20 15.73
N ASP A 288 -13.84 18.47 16.06
CA ASP A 288 -14.60 19.15 17.09
C ASP A 288 -15.82 19.81 16.46
N LYS A 289 -17.02 19.61 17.05
CA LYS A 289 -18.26 20.20 16.55
C LYS A 289 -18.17 21.73 16.43
N GLU A 290 -17.42 22.38 17.32
CA GLU A 290 -17.27 23.85 17.35
C GLU A 290 -16.53 24.38 16.11
N LEU A 291 -15.78 23.52 15.42
CA LEU A 291 -15.05 23.87 14.19
C LEU A 291 -15.90 23.71 12.92
N ILE A 292 -17.02 23.00 13.00
CA ILE A 292 -17.78 22.53 11.83
C ILE A 292 -19.28 22.82 11.89
N CYS A 293 -19.81 23.16 13.07
CA CYS A 293 -21.22 23.46 13.30
C CYS A 293 -21.36 24.80 14.03
N ASP A 294 -22.29 25.65 13.58
CA ASP A 294 -22.72 26.84 14.33
C ASP A 294 -23.64 26.44 15.50
N GLU A 295 -24.54 25.49 15.27
CA GLU A 295 -25.45 24.92 16.27
C GLU A 295 -25.52 23.39 16.09
N ALA A 296 -25.64 22.64 17.18
CA ALA A 296 -25.73 21.17 17.16
C ALA A 296 -27.14 20.69 17.57
N PRO A 297 -27.69 19.63 16.95
CA PRO A 297 -27.06 18.77 15.94
C PRO A 297 -27.00 19.41 14.55
N CYS A 298 -25.94 19.09 13.79
CA CYS A 298 -25.74 19.64 12.45
C CYS A 298 -25.35 18.58 11.41
N ASN A 299 -25.49 18.93 10.14
CA ASN A 299 -25.18 18.08 8.99
C ASN A 299 -24.16 18.81 8.10
N ILE A 300 -23.11 18.10 7.68
CA ILE A 300 -22.01 18.71 6.92
C ILE A 300 -21.54 17.80 5.79
N ASN A 301 -20.90 18.43 4.79
CA ASN A 301 -20.12 17.75 3.77
C ASN A 301 -18.65 18.15 3.91
N LEU A 302 -17.78 17.15 3.87
CA LEU A 302 -16.33 17.26 3.96
C LEU A 302 -15.68 16.60 2.74
N ASN A 303 -14.51 17.09 2.36
CA ASN A 303 -13.73 16.50 1.28
C ASN A 303 -12.42 15.96 1.82
N ILE A 304 -12.08 14.72 1.51
CA ILE A 304 -10.75 14.15 1.77
C ILE A 304 -9.98 14.21 0.45
N GLN A 305 -8.85 14.91 0.43
CA GLN A 305 -8.04 15.10 -0.78
C GLN A 305 -6.56 14.82 -0.56
N PHE A 306 -5.93 14.17 -1.54
CA PHE A 306 -4.48 13.96 -1.55
C PHE A 306 -3.79 15.14 -2.26
N ARG A 307 -3.32 16.11 -1.48
CA ARG A 307 -2.71 17.36 -1.95
C ARG A 307 -1.63 17.21 -3.03
N PRO A 308 -0.73 16.19 -3.02
CA PRO A 308 0.29 16.04 -4.05
C PRO A 308 -0.29 15.82 -5.44
N GLN A 309 -1.48 15.20 -5.56
CA GLN A 309 -2.15 15.01 -6.84
C GLN A 309 -2.48 16.35 -7.52
N LYS A 310 -2.89 17.36 -6.73
CA LYS A 310 -3.18 18.71 -7.25
C LYS A 310 -1.92 19.39 -7.77
N TYR A 311 -0.79 19.26 -7.07
CA TYR A 311 0.49 19.78 -7.54
C TYR A 311 0.96 19.08 -8.81
N PHE A 312 0.82 17.75 -8.88
CA PHE A 312 1.13 16.97 -10.06
C PHE A 312 0.29 17.43 -11.27
N ALA A 313 -1.03 17.55 -11.12
CA ALA A 313 -1.89 18.02 -12.20
C ALA A 313 -1.50 19.44 -12.69
N ASN A 314 -1.29 20.38 -11.76
CA ASN A 314 -0.89 21.75 -12.10
C ASN A 314 0.45 21.79 -12.85
N THR A 315 1.46 21.06 -12.37
CA THR A 315 2.78 20.98 -13.03
C THR A 315 2.72 20.30 -14.39
N MET A 316 1.88 19.29 -14.55
CA MET A 316 1.64 18.65 -15.85
C MET A 316 1.09 19.66 -16.87
N TYR A 317 0.07 20.45 -16.51
CA TYR A 317 -0.49 21.47 -17.40
C TYR A 317 0.53 22.56 -17.77
N ILE A 318 1.33 23.02 -16.81
CA ILE A 318 2.41 23.98 -17.05
C ILE A 318 3.44 23.41 -18.03
N ASN A 319 3.87 22.16 -17.84
CA ASN A 319 4.85 21.51 -18.72
C ASN A 319 4.32 21.33 -20.15
N ILE A 320 3.06 20.92 -20.30
CA ILE A 320 2.41 20.82 -21.62
C ILE A 320 2.36 22.19 -22.29
N GLY A 321 1.99 23.25 -21.55
CA GLY A 321 1.96 24.61 -22.07
C GLY A 321 3.34 25.08 -22.55
N LEU A 322 4.39 24.87 -21.75
CA LEU A 322 5.76 25.22 -22.12
C LEU A 322 6.26 24.45 -23.34
N PHE A 323 5.93 23.16 -23.44
CA PHE A 323 6.25 22.34 -24.60
C PHE A 323 5.61 22.88 -25.88
N LEU A 324 4.32 23.24 -25.83
CA LEU A 324 3.60 23.81 -26.97
C LEU A 324 4.18 25.17 -27.40
N VAL A 325 4.53 26.03 -26.45
CA VAL A 325 5.19 27.32 -26.74
C VAL A 325 6.56 27.10 -27.39
N SER A 326 7.33 26.12 -26.93
CA SER A 326 8.62 25.75 -27.52
C SER A 326 8.47 25.27 -28.97
N MET A 327 7.51 24.36 -29.22
CA MET A 327 7.20 23.85 -30.56
C MET A 327 6.77 24.98 -31.51
N LEU A 328 5.90 25.89 -31.05
CA LEU A 328 5.48 27.05 -31.83
C LEU A 328 6.66 27.98 -32.14
N SER A 329 7.55 28.20 -31.16
CA SER A 329 8.74 29.04 -31.34
C SER A 329 9.70 28.45 -32.36
N LEU A 330 9.96 27.14 -32.32
CA LEU A 330 10.77 26.43 -33.30
C LEU A 330 10.14 26.49 -34.70
N LEU A 331 8.82 26.33 -34.81
CA LEU A 331 8.10 26.44 -36.07
C LEU A 331 8.24 27.85 -36.66
N ILE A 332 8.07 28.90 -35.84
CA ILE A 332 8.25 30.29 -36.28
C ILE A 332 9.69 30.53 -36.77
N ILE A 333 10.70 30.03 -36.05
CA ILE A 333 12.11 30.14 -36.46
C ILE A 333 12.35 29.42 -37.79
N TYR A 334 11.82 28.21 -37.95
CA TYR A 334 11.94 27.42 -39.17
C TYR A 334 11.28 28.10 -40.38
N VAL A 335 10.06 28.60 -40.21
CA VAL A 335 9.33 29.33 -41.25
C VAL A 335 10.08 30.60 -41.64
N LYS A 336 10.55 31.39 -40.66
CA LYS A 336 11.38 32.58 -40.93
C LYS A 336 12.64 32.23 -41.72
N LYS A 337 13.31 31.11 -41.40
CA LYS A 337 14.50 30.65 -42.12
C LYS A 337 14.20 30.32 -43.59
N ILE A 338 13.11 29.59 -43.87
CA ILE A 338 12.70 29.28 -45.26
C ILE A 338 12.48 30.55 -46.07
N PHE A 339 11.76 31.52 -45.52
CA PHE A 339 11.50 32.79 -46.20
C PHE A 339 12.77 33.64 -46.37
N SER A 340 13.69 33.60 -45.40
CA SER A 340 15.00 34.26 -45.50
C SER A 340 15.89 33.67 -46.57
N THR A 341 15.87 32.34 -46.78
CA THR A 341 16.67 31.67 -47.84
C THR A 341 16.11 31.84 -49.25
N LYS A 342 14.88 32.35 -49.40
CA LYS A 342 14.25 32.61 -50.71
C LYS A 342 14.44 34.05 -51.20
N LYS A 343 14.97 34.95 -50.37
CA LYS A 343 15.50 36.27 -50.76
C LYS A 343 17.01 36.13 -50.96
#